data_AF-A0A3S4ZTB1-F1
#
_entry.id   AF-A0A3S4ZTB1-F1
#
_cell.length_a   1.000
_cell.length_b   1.000
_cell.length_c   1.000
_cell.angle_alpha   90.00
_cell.angle_beta   90.00
_cell.angle_gamma   90.00
#
_symmetry.space_group_name_H-M   'P 1'
#
loop_
_entity.id
_entity.type
_entity.pdbx_description
1 polymer ?
#
loop_
_entity_poly.entity_id
_entity_poly.type
_entity_poly.pdbx_seq_one_letter_code
_entity_poly.pdbx_strand_id
1 'polypeptide(L)'
;MRPGAQRPDAKWTVFIGALHGMITAEALCAIMNDLFGNVVFSALDTDKYKYPIGSGRVSFSSHKSYMRAVTANFVDVRTPKFSKTIQIDPYLEDSVCNHCNVYPGLYFCRALDCFQYFCPSCWQLWHNSAELLYNHKPLRRTIKPITERS
;
A
#
# COMPACT_ATOMS: atom_id res chain seq x y z
N MET A 1 2.82 17.38 -27.48
CA MET A 1 3.35 17.18 -26.12
C MET A 1 2.57 16.04 -25.48
N ARG A 2 3.21 14.92 -25.12
CA ARG A 2 2.52 13.83 -24.40
C ARG A 2 2.21 14.35 -22.97
N PRO A 3 1.00 14.17 -22.43
CA PRO A 3 0.76 14.47 -21.04
C PRO A 3 1.69 13.57 -20.23
N GLY A 4 2.59 14.17 -19.43
CA GLY A 4 3.39 13.42 -18.48
C GLY A 4 2.44 12.59 -17.62
N ALA A 5 2.72 11.28 -17.49
CA ALA A 5 1.94 10.35 -16.70
C ALA A 5 1.58 11.03 -15.36
N GLN A 6 0.32 11.40 -15.20
CA GLN A 6 -0.18 11.99 -13.96
C GLN A 6 0.24 11.05 -12.85
N ARG A 7 0.95 11.56 -11.84
CA ARG A 7 1.21 10.78 -10.63
C ARG A 7 -0.17 10.37 -10.11
N PRO A 8 -0.47 9.06 -10.02
CA PRO A 8 -1.75 8.62 -9.51
C PRO A 8 -1.96 9.22 -8.12
N ASP A 9 -3.19 9.60 -7.81
CA ASP A 9 -3.54 10.08 -6.47
C ASP A 9 -3.16 8.98 -5.46
N ALA A 10 -2.13 9.27 -4.67
CA ALA A 10 -1.57 8.33 -3.73
C ALA A 10 -2.56 7.97 -2.61
N LYS A 11 -3.58 8.83 -2.40
CA LYS A 11 -4.61 8.67 -1.36
C LYS A 11 -5.31 7.31 -1.40
N TRP A 12 -5.59 6.78 -2.59
CA TRP A 12 -6.25 5.47 -2.76
C TRP A 12 -5.38 4.50 -3.55
N THR A 13 -4.08 4.54 -3.28
CA THR A 13 -3.11 3.64 -3.88
C THR A 13 -2.68 2.56 -2.88
N VAL A 14 -2.57 1.33 -3.35
CA VAL A 14 -1.99 0.20 -2.61
C VAL A 14 -0.66 -0.21 -3.23
N PHE A 15 0.25 -0.66 -2.37
CA PHE A 15 1.45 -1.38 -2.74
C PHE A 15 1.14 -2.88 -2.80
N ILE A 16 1.59 -3.54 -3.87
CA ILE A 16 1.44 -4.97 -4.08
C ILE A 16 2.83 -5.62 -4.03
N GLY A 17 3.05 -6.47 -3.03
CA GLY A 17 4.28 -7.23 -2.85
C GLY A 17 4.17 -8.67 -3.34
N ALA A 18 5.32 -9.32 -3.47
CA ALA A 18 5.44 -10.74 -3.83
C ALA A 18 4.78 -11.13 -5.17
N LEU A 19 4.78 -10.22 -6.14
CA LEU A 19 4.27 -10.50 -7.47
C LEU A 19 5.09 -11.60 -8.15
N HIS A 20 4.40 -12.51 -8.82
CA HIS A 20 5.05 -13.51 -9.68
C HIS A 20 5.61 -12.84 -10.94
N GLY A 21 6.77 -13.28 -11.43
CA GLY A 21 7.43 -12.71 -12.62
C GLY A 21 6.68 -12.86 -13.95
N MET A 22 5.51 -13.52 -13.94
CA MET A 22 4.63 -13.66 -15.11
C MET A 22 3.45 -12.67 -15.08
N ILE A 23 3.30 -11.90 -14.00
CA ILE A 23 2.22 -10.91 -13.87
C ILE A 23 2.65 -9.65 -14.62
N THR A 24 1.88 -9.28 -15.65
CA THR A 24 2.00 -7.99 -16.32
C THR A 24 1.20 -6.91 -15.59
N ALA A 25 1.42 -5.63 -15.91
CA ALA A 25 0.62 -4.54 -15.35
C ALA A 25 -0.88 -4.70 -15.69
N GLU A 26 -1.18 -5.11 -16.93
CA GLU A 26 -2.56 -5.36 -17.39
C GLU A 26 -3.21 -6.51 -16.62
N ALA A 27 -2.50 -7.61 -16.41
CA ALA A 27 -2.99 -8.73 -15.61
C ALA A 27 -3.23 -8.32 -14.15
N LEU A 28 -2.32 -7.51 -13.58
CA LEU A 28 -2.49 -6.96 -12.24
C LEU A 28 -3.74 -6.07 -12.14
N CYS A 29 -3.96 -5.20 -13.14
CA CYS A 29 -5.16 -4.38 -13.24
C CYS A 29 -6.43 -5.24 -13.23
N ALA A 30 -6.48 -6.25 -14.11
CA ALA A 30 -7.63 -7.13 -14.25
C ALA A 30 -7.94 -7.90 -12.95
N ILE A 31 -6.92 -8.50 -12.33
CA ILE A 31 -7.06 -9.24 -11.06
C ILE A 31 -7.62 -8.32 -9.96
N MET A 32 -7.03 -7.14 -9.80
CA MET A 32 -7.40 -6.23 -8.72
C MET A 32 -8.78 -5.60 -8.95
N ASN A 33 -9.14 -5.35 -10.22
CA ASN A 33 -10.46 -4.85 -10.58
C ASN A 33 -11.54 -5.91 -10.39
N ASP A 34 -11.27 -7.18 -10.68
CA ASP A 34 -12.21 -8.28 -10.42
C ASP A 34 -12.48 -8.45 -8.92
N LEU A 35 -11.43 -8.40 -8.10
CA LEU A 35 -11.55 -8.60 -6.64
C LEU A 35 -12.20 -7.40 -5.92
N PHE A 36 -11.78 -6.18 -6.27
CA PHE A 36 -12.08 -4.98 -5.48
C PHE A 36 -12.85 -3.90 -6.26
N GLY A 37 -12.84 -3.95 -7.59
CA GLY A 37 -13.49 -2.98 -8.48
C GLY A 37 -12.79 -1.62 -8.55
N ASN A 38 -13.19 -0.80 -9.53
CA ASN A 38 -12.82 0.62 -9.65
C ASN A 38 -11.31 0.89 -9.70
N VAL A 39 -10.52 0.00 -10.33
CA VAL A 39 -9.11 0.26 -10.59
C VAL A 39 -8.98 1.27 -11.71
N VAL A 40 -8.19 2.32 -11.49
CA VAL A 40 -7.91 3.37 -12.49
C VAL A 40 -6.45 3.39 -12.94
N PHE A 41 -5.58 2.71 -12.20
CA PHE A 41 -4.16 2.65 -12.51
C PHE A 41 -3.54 1.37 -11.95
N SER A 42 -2.60 0.81 -12.70
CA SER A 42 -1.73 -0.28 -12.26
C SER A 42 -0.34 -0.11 -12.88
N ALA A 43 0.71 -0.34 -12.10
CA ALA A 43 2.08 -0.39 -12.62
C ALA A 43 2.90 -1.41 -11.85
N LEU A 44 3.84 -2.05 -12.55
CA LEU A 44 4.89 -2.84 -11.92
C LEU A 44 6.03 -1.91 -11.52
N ASP A 45 6.56 -2.12 -10.32
CA ASP A 45 7.74 -1.41 -9.85
C ASP A 45 8.98 -2.01 -10.50
N THR A 46 9.88 -1.12 -10.91
CA THR A 46 11.12 -1.48 -11.56
C THR A 46 12.32 -0.87 -10.84
N ASP A 47 13.48 -1.47 -11.00
CA ASP A 47 14.75 -0.89 -10.58
C ASP A 47 15.18 0.28 -11.49
N LYS A 48 16.40 0.79 -11.25
CA LYS A 48 17.00 1.87 -12.05
C LYS A 48 17.23 1.49 -13.53
N TYR A 49 17.31 0.21 -13.84
CA TYR A 49 17.50 -0.34 -15.18
C TYR A 49 16.19 -0.79 -15.84
N LYS A 50 15.04 -0.49 -15.22
CA LYS A 50 13.69 -0.85 -15.70
C LYS A 50 13.38 -2.34 -15.63
N TYR A 51 14.09 -3.11 -14.82
CA TYR A 51 13.74 -4.51 -14.56
C TYR A 51 12.68 -4.63 -13.45
N PRO A 52 11.62 -5.44 -13.63
CA PRO A 52 10.61 -5.68 -12.60
C PRO A 52 11.23 -6.25 -11.32
N ILE A 53 10.83 -5.70 -10.16
CA ILE A 53 11.37 -6.12 -8.84
C ILE A 53 10.39 -6.94 -8.01
N GLY A 54 9.37 -7.55 -8.65
CA GLY A 54 8.39 -8.39 -7.96
C GLY A 54 7.42 -7.62 -7.06
N SER A 55 7.20 -6.33 -7.35
CA SER A 55 6.20 -5.48 -6.69
C SER A 55 5.53 -4.54 -7.68
N GLY A 56 4.46 -3.89 -7.24
CA GLY A 56 3.72 -2.95 -8.07
C GLY A 56 2.80 -2.07 -7.24
N ARG A 57 2.07 -1.19 -7.94
CA ARG A 57 1.12 -0.24 -7.37
C ARG A 57 -0.19 -0.29 -8.13
N VAL A 58 -1.27 -0.14 -7.40
CA VAL A 58 -2.63 -0.11 -7.95
C VAL A 58 -3.40 1.01 -7.28
N SER A 59 -4.05 1.87 -8.08
CA SER A 59 -4.85 2.98 -7.58
C SER A 59 -6.31 2.79 -7.92
N PHE A 60 -7.17 3.14 -6.98
CA PHE A 60 -8.62 3.03 -7.11
C PHE A 60 -9.27 4.42 -7.23
N SER A 61 -10.42 4.51 -7.90
CA SER A 61 -11.27 5.71 -7.88
C SER A 61 -12.30 5.69 -6.75
N SER A 62 -12.35 4.63 -5.95
CA SER A 62 -13.34 4.44 -4.89
C SER A 62 -12.69 4.13 -3.56
N HIS A 63 -13.01 4.93 -2.55
CA HIS A 63 -12.60 4.68 -1.17
C HIS A 63 -13.02 3.28 -0.70
N LYS A 64 -14.24 2.82 -1.05
CA LYS A 64 -14.73 1.48 -0.69
C LYS A 64 -13.86 0.37 -1.29
N SER A 65 -13.48 0.50 -2.56
CA SER A 65 -12.60 -0.47 -3.24
C SER A 65 -11.22 -0.50 -2.60
N TYR A 66 -10.63 0.67 -2.33
CA TYR A 66 -9.36 0.79 -1.63
C TYR A 66 -9.38 0.13 -0.25
N MET A 67 -10.40 0.41 0.57
CA MET A 67 -10.52 -0.16 1.92
C MET A 67 -10.65 -1.69 1.88
N ARG A 68 -11.42 -2.25 0.93
CA ARG A 68 -11.51 -3.71 0.73
C ARG A 68 -10.17 -4.32 0.34
N ALA A 69 -9.41 -3.65 -0.53
CA ALA A 69 -8.09 -4.12 -0.95
C ALA A 69 -7.10 -4.12 0.21
N VAL A 70 -7.00 -3.01 0.95
CA VAL A 70 -6.09 -2.91 2.09
C VAL A 70 -6.46 -3.96 3.13
N THR A 71 -7.72 -4.07 3.54
CA THR A 71 -8.15 -5.03 4.58
C THR A 71 -7.90 -6.49 4.21
N ALA A 72 -7.99 -6.85 2.93
CA ALA A 72 -7.74 -8.22 2.47
C ALA A 72 -6.33 -8.74 2.84
N ASN A 73 -5.32 -7.85 2.91
CA ASN A 73 -3.92 -8.15 3.28
C ASN A 73 -3.19 -9.08 2.31
N PHE A 74 -3.73 -10.28 2.07
CA PHE A 74 -3.17 -11.29 1.20
C PHE A 74 -4.24 -11.80 0.25
N VAL A 75 -3.85 -12.07 -0.98
CA VAL A 75 -4.73 -12.65 -2.01
C VAL A 75 -4.00 -13.79 -2.69
N ASP A 76 -4.68 -14.92 -2.84
CA ASP A 76 -4.18 -16.03 -3.65
C ASP A 76 -4.57 -15.86 -5.12
N VAL A 77 -3.56 -15.62 -5.95
CA VAL A 77 -3.71 -15.62 -7.40
C VAL A 77 -3.42 -17.02 -7.92
N ARG A 78 -4.42 -17.66 -8.52
CA ARG A 78 -4.30 -18.99 -9.13
C ARG A 78 -4.57 -18.91 -10.63
N THR A 79 -3.61 -19.38 -11.42
CA THR A 79 -3.71 -19.50 -12.88
C THR A 79 -3.23 -20.89 -13.29
N PRO A 80 -3.49 -21.34 -14.53
CA PRO A 80 -2.94 -22.61 -15.03
C PRO A 80 -1.40 -22.65 -15.03
N LYS A 81 -0.72 -21.50 -15.04
CA LYS A 81 0.75 -21.40 -15.14
C LYS A 81 1.44 -21.23 -13.79
N PHE A 82 0.76 -20.65 -12.80
CA PHE A 82 1.32 -20.41 -11.48
C PHE A 82 0.23 -20.20 -10.43
N SER A 83 0.61 -20.44 -9.18
CA SER A 83 -0.13 -20.00 -8.00
C SER A 83 0.77 -19.16 -7.11
N LYS A 84 0.29 -18.01 -6.65
CA LYS A 84 1.07 -17.10 -5.80
C LYS A 84 0.16 -16.33 -4.85
N THR A 85 0.52 -16.31 -3.58
CA THR A 85 -0.05 -15.37 -2.61
C THR A 85 0.67 -14.03 -2.75
N ILE A 86 -0.09 -12.98 -3.07
CA ILE A 86 0.40 -11.60 -3.16
C ILE A 86 0.04 -10.84 -1.89
N GLN A 87 0.89 -9.90 -1.48
CA GLN A 87 0.67 -9.03 -0.33
C GLN A 87 0.11 -7.69 -0.79
N ILE A 88 -0.86 -7.16 -0.06
CA ILE A 88 -1.51 -5.87 -0.31
C ILE A 88 -1.37 -5.00 0.93
N ASP A 89 -0.62 -3.91 0.77
CA ASP A 89 -0.43 -2.90 1.78
C ASP A 89 -0.90 -1.53 1.30
N PRO A 90 -1.32 -0.63 2.20
CA PRO A 90 -1.56 0.76 1.85
C PRO A 90 -0.25 1.40 1.34
N TYR A 91 -0.34 2.20 0.29
CA TYR A 91 0.80 2.99 -0.17
C TYR A 91 1.05 4.14 0.82
N LEU A 92 2.14 4.07 1.59
CA LEU A 92 2.39 5.01 2.67
C LEU A 92 3.08 6.29 2.17
N GLU A 93 2.39 7.42 2.38
CA GLU A 93 2.92 8.76 2.20
C GLU A 93 3.55 9.33 3.48
N ASP A 94 4.28 10.43 3.30
CA ASP A 94 4.77 11.23 4.43
C ASP A 94 3.55 11.99 4.99
N SER A 95 3.18 11.70 6.23
CA SER A 95 2.02 12.30 6.90
C SER A 95 2.39 12.80 8.29
N VAL A 96 1.59 13.71 8.84
CA VAL A 96 1.60 14.05 10.26
C VAL A 96 0.79 13.01 11.06
N CYS A 97 1.06 12.92 12.35
CA CYS A 97 0.26 12.11 13.27
C CYS A 97 -1.18 12.65 13.33
N ASN A 98 -2.18 11.81 13.05
CA ASN A 98 -3.59 12.21 13.08
C ASN A 98 -4.09 12.54 14.49
N HIS A 99 -3.39 12.07 15.54
CA HIS A 99 -3.83 12.28 16.91
C HIS A 99 -3.32 13.60 17.51
N CYS A 100 -2.01 13.86 17.45
CA CYS A 100 -1.44 15.08 18.00
C CYS A 100 -1.31 16.22 16.98
N ASN A 101 -1.27 15.92 15.67
CA ASN A 101 -1.03 16.89 14.60
C ASN A 101 0.27 17.71 14.73
N VAL A 102 1.19 17.29 15.62
CA VAL A 102 2.47 17.99 15.88
C VAL A 102 3.65 17.24 15.27
N TYR A 103 3.72 15.93 15.48
CA TYR A 103 4.87 15.12 15.09
C TYR A 103 4.62 14.31 13.81
N PRO A 104 5.68 13.89 13.09
CA PRO A 104 5.55 13.00 11.95
C PRO A 104 4.81 11.70 12.30
N GLY A 105 3.85 11.33 11.44
CA GLY A 105 3.08 10.11 11.50
C GLY A 105 3.87 8.94 10.92
N LEU A 106 4.84 8.42 11.68
CA LEU A 106 5.75 7.38 11.19
C LEU A 106 5.09 6.00 11.09
N TYR A 107 4.03 5.76 11.85
CA TYR A 107 3.36 4.46 11.93
C TYR A 107 1.96 4.57 11.34
N PHE A 108 1.62 3.69 10.41
CA PHE A 108 0.26 3.58 9.91
C PHE A 108 -0.41 2.34 10.52
N CYS A 109 -1.58 2.52 11.12
CA CYS A 109 -2.40 1.41 11.59
C CYS A 109 -3.38 0.99 10.50
N ARG A 110 -3.28 -0.24 10.01
CA ARG A 110 -4.17 -0.78 8.96
C ARG A 110 -5.53 -1.26 9.45
N ALA A 111 -5.72 -1.42 10.77
CA ALA A 111 -6.98 -1.87 11.34
C ALA A 111 -8.08 -0.84 11.07
N LEU A 112 -9.29 -1.30 10.74
CA LEU A 112 -10.40 -0.42 10.36
C LEU A 112 -10.79 0.57 11.46
N ASP A 113 -10.69 0.15 12.72
CA ASP A 113 -11.00 1.00 13.88
C ASP A 113 -10.02 2.17 14.04
N CYS A 114 -8.84 2.09 13.42
CA CYS A 114 -7.82 3.14 13.47
C CYS A 114 -7.64 3.82 12.11
N PHE A 115 -7.21 3.06 11.09
CA PHE A 115 -6.94 3.48 9.71
C PHE A 115 -6.25 4.86 9.57
N GLN A 116 -5.22 5.09 10.40
CA GLN A 116 -4.64 6.41 10.62
C GLN A 116 -3.12 6.34 10.83
N TYR A 117 -2.48 7.50 10.67
CA TYR A 117 -1.09 7.71 10.99
C TYR A 117 -0.89 8.16 12.44
N PHE A 118 0.13 7.60 13.09
CA PHE A 118 0.50 7.85 14.47
C PHE A 118 2.00 8.17 14.57
N CYS A 119 2.36 9.14 15.42
CA CYS A 119 3.73 9.25 15.90
C CYS A 119 4.02 8.15 16.94
N PRO A 120 5.29 7.86 17.26
CA PRO A 120 5.63 6.80 18.22
C PRO A 120 4.95 6.94 19.58
N SER A 121 4.90 8.15 20.14
CA SER A 121 4.26 8.41 21.44
C SER A 121 2.76 8.17 21.41
N CYS A 122 2.06 8.64 20.36
CA CYS A 122 0.63 8.39 20.20
C CYS A 122 0.35 6.90 19.95
N TRP A 123 1.18 6.20 19.18
CA TRP A 123 1.02 4.76 19.01
C TRP A 123 1.06 4.04 20.34
N GLN A 124 2.08 4.29 21.17
CA GLN A 124 2.20 3.67 22.49
C GLN A 124 0.99 4.00 23.38
N LEU A 125 0.55 5.25 23.40
CA LEU A 125 -0.59 5.67 24.23
C LEU A 125 -1.89 4.97 23.83
N TRP A 126 -2.14 4.76 22.53
CA TRP A 126 -3.42 4.22 22.06
C TRP A 126 -3.41 2.71 21.84
N HIS A 127 -2.31 2.14 21.35
CA HIS A 127 -2.23 0.74 20.94
C HIS A 127 -1.59 -0.17 21.99
N ASN A 128 -0.80 0.36 22.94
CA ASN A 128 -0.21 -0.45 24.01
C ASN A 128 -0.99 -0.39 25.33
N SER A 129 -1.97 0.50 25.45
CA SER A 129 -2.75 0.71 26.69
C SER A 129 -4.11 -0.01 26.69
N ALA A 130 -4.71 -0.20 25.52
CA ALA A 130 -6.03 -0.81 25.38
C ALA A 130 -5.91 -2.28 24.95
N GLU A 131 -6.48 -3.19 25.73
CA GLU A 131 -6.49 -4.65 25.45
C GLU A 131 -7.15 -5.02 24.12
N LEU A 132 -7.94 -4.14 23.51
CA LEU A 132 -8.51 -4.40 22.18
C LEU A 132 -7.54 -4.06 21.04
N LEU A 133 -6.55 -3.19 21.30
CA LEU A 133 -5.67 -2.62 20.28
C LEU A 133 -4.25 -3.19 20.31
N TYR A 134 -3.91 -4.02 21.30
CA TYR A 134 -2.55 -4.58 21.46
C TYR A 134 -2.10 -5.46 20.28
N ASN A 135 -3.05 -6.08 19.57
CA ASN A 135 -2.76 -6.91 18.40
C ASN A 135 -2.52 -6.11 17.12
N HIS A 136 -2.77 -4.80 17.14
CA HIS A 136 -2.52 -3.95 15.98
C HIS A 136 -1.01 -3.85 15.73
N LYS A 137 -0.60 -3.96 14.47
CA LYS A 137 0.80 -3.88 14.07
C LYS A 137 1.04 -2.61 13.26
N PRO A 138 2.06 -1.80 13.60
CA PRO A 138 2.35 -0.59 12.85
C PRO A 138 3.00 -0.96 11.52
N LEU A 139 2.44 -0.44 10.42
CA LEU A 139 3.13 -0.43 9.14
C LEU A 139 4.06 0.80 9.10
N ARG A 140 5.26 0.61 8.54
CA ARG A 140 6.26 1.67 8.41
C ARG A 140 6.82 1.64 7.00
N ARG A 141 7.12 2.81 6.44
CA ARG A 141 7.91 2.89 5.22
C ARG A 141 9.39 2.69 5.58
N THR A 142 10.12 1.94 4.77
CA THR A 142 11.59 1.95 4.84
C THR A 142 12.05 3.34 4.44
N ILE A 143 12.53 4.12 5.40
CA ILE A 143 13.14 5.43 5.12
C ILE A 143 14.43 5.13 4.36
N LYS A 144 14.43 5.33 3.04
CA LYS A 144 15.70 5.35 2.30
C LYS A 144 16.50 6.54 2.82
N PRO A 145 17.75 6.36 3.28
CA PRO A 145 18.59 7.46 3.69
C PRO A 145 18.71 8.47 2.53
N ILE A 146 18.80 9.75 2.88
CA ILE A 146 18.73 10.91 1.96
C ILE A 146 19.85 10.91 0.90
N THR A 147 20.85 10.04 1.01
CA THR A 147 22.05 10.01 0.17
C THR A 147 21.88 9.48 -1.27
N GLU A 148 20.67 9.09 -1.71
CA GLU A 148 20.42 8.63 -3.09
C GLU A 148 19.45 9.53 -3.88
N ARG A 149 19.44 10.84 -3.61
CA ARG A 149 18.81 11.85 -4.49
C ARG A 149 19.85 12.87 -4.94
N SER A 150 20.73 12.44 -5.84
CA SER A 150 21.62 13.30 -6.62
C SER A 150 21.94 12.61 -7.93
#